data_AF-A0AAD9R5S7-F1
#
_entry.id   AF-A0AAD9R5S7-F1
#
_cell.length_a   1.000
_cell.length_b   1.000
_cell.length_c   1.000
_cell.angle_alpha   90.00
_cell.angle_beta   90.00
_cell.angle_gamma   90.00
#
_symmetry.space_group_name_H-M   'P 1'
#
loop_
_entity.id
_entity.type
_entity.pdbx_description
1 polymer ?
#
loop_
_entity_poly.entity_id
_entity_poly.type
_entity_poly.pdbx_seq_one_letter_code
_entity_poly.pdbx_strand_id
1 'polypeptide(L)' 'MSLTKYRIEAAIVRIMKARKKRPHTLLVAEVTEQLKARFMPSPQVIKKRIEGLIEREYLARTPEDRKVYVYVA' A
#
# COMPACT_ATOMS: atom_id res chain seq x y z
N MET A 1 4.51 19.68 -3.42
CA MET A 1 4.16 18.23 -3.45
C MET A 1 5.08 17.51 -2.45
N SER A 2 4.59 17.07 -1.28
CA SER A 2 5.46 16.67 -0.16
C SER A 2 6.09 15.28 -0.32
N LEU A 3 7.42 15.20 -0.14
CA LEU A 3 8.28 14.00 -0.24
C LEU A 3 7.75 12.77 0.53
N THR A 4 7.00 12.99 1.61
CA THR A 4 6.40 11.93 2.43
C THR A 4 5.35 11.11 1.68
N LYS A 5 4.60 11.73 0.76
CA LYS A 5 3.55 11.04 -0.02
C LYS A 5 4.18 9.95 -0.92
N TYR A 6 5.26 10.30 -1.60
CA TYR A 6 5.99 9.39 -2.48
C TYR A 6 6.64 8.23 -1.73
N ARG A 7 7.10 8.46 -0.50
CA ARG A 7 7.71 7.40 0.32
C ARG A 7 6.72 6.30 0.69
N ILE A 8 5.48 6.65 1.02
CA ILE A 8 4.44 5.67 1.34
C ILE A 8 4.04 4.88 0.10
N GLU A 9 3.77 5.56 -1.02
CA GLU A 9 3.43 4.89 -2.28
C GLU A 9 4.55 3.97 -2.76
N ALA A 10 5.81 4.41 -2.69
CA ALA A 10 6.96 3.58 -3.04
C ALA A 10 7.09 2.35 -2.13
N ALA A 11 6.83 2.48 -0.83
CA ALA A 11 6.84 1.34 0.09
C ALA A 11 5.74 0.32 -0.28
N ILE A 12 4.51 0.79 -0.52
CA ILE A 12 3.38 -0.05 -0.94
C ILE A 12 3.73 -0.80 -2.23
N VAL A 13 4.22 -0.10 -3.26
CA VAL A 13 4.58 -0.71 -4.55
C VAL A 13 5.68 -1.76 -4.38
N ARG A 14 6.73 -1.49 -3.60
CA ARG A 14 7.79 -2.49 -3.35
C ARG A 14 7.26 -3.75 -2.67
N ILE A 15 6.44 -3.59 -1.63
CA ILE A 15 5.84 -4.72 -0.90
C ILE A 15 4.94 -5.53 -1.83
N MET A 16 4.03 -4.86 -2.54
CA MET A 16 3.06 -5.52 -3.42
C MET A 16 3.71 -6.16 -4.64
N LYS A 17 4.74 -5.55 -5.22
CA LYS A 17 5.51 -6.15 -6.32
C LYS A 17 6.19 -7.45 -5.91
N ALA A 18 6.69 -7.54 -4.68
CA ALA A 18 7.33 -8.73 -4.13
C ALA A 18 6.33 -9.81 -3.68
N ARG A 19 5.22 -9.41 -3.05
CA ARG A 19 4.24 -10.35 -2.45
C ARG A 19 3.12 -10.77 -3.40
N LYS A 20 2.87 -9.99 -4.45
CA LYS A 20 1.82 -10.15 -5.47
C LYS A 20 0.38 -10.08 -4.97
N LYS A 21 0.07 -10.62 -3.79
CA LYS A 21 -1.25 -10.60 -3.15
C LYS A 21 -1.10 -10.36 -1.65
N ARG A 22 -1.90 -9.46 -1.07
CA ARG A 22 -1.87 -9.23 0.39
C ARG A 22 -3.20 -8.70 0.95
N PRO A 23 -3.66 -9.22 2.10
CA PRO A 23 -4.73 -8.61 2.87
C PRO A 23 -4.37 -7.20 3.35
N HIS A 24 -5.38 -6.33 3.45
CA HIS A 24 -5.24 -4.93 3.85
C HIS A 24 -4.49 -4.76 5.17
N THR A 25 -4.88 -5.52 6.20
CA THR A 25 -4.28 -5.44 7.54
C THR A 25 -2.79 -5.76 7.51
N LEU A 26 -2.39 -6.80 6.77
CA LEU A 26 -0.99 -7.18 6.62
C LEU A 26 -0.20 -6.16 5.81
N LEU A 27 -0.77 -5.65 4.70
CA LEU A 27 -0.12 -4.61 3.90
C LEU A 27 0.10 -3.33 4.72
N VAL A 28 -0.89 -2.88 5.48
CA VAL A 28 -0.76 -1.71 6.36
C VAL A 28 0.33 -1.94 7.41
N ALA A 29 0.35 -3.10 8.07
CA ALA A 29 1.36 -3.44 9.06
C ALA A 29 2.78 -3.43 8.46
N GLU A 30 2.98 -4.06 7.30
CA GLU A 30 4.29 -4.08 6.62
C GLU A 30 4.74 -2.68 6.17
N VAL A 31 3.83 -1.85 5.67
CA VAL A 31 4.15 -0.47 5.28
C VAL A 31 4.57 0.35 6.50
N THR A 32 3.85 0.24 7.60
CA THR A 32 4.20 0.92 8.86
C THR A 32 5.56 0.44 9.37
N GLU A 33 5.79 -0.87 9.37
CA GLU A 33 7.06 -1.47 9.81
C GLU A 33 8.25 -1.00 8.97
N GLN A 34 8.11 -0.92 7.64
CA GLN A 34 9.18 -0.43 6.78
C GLN A 34 9.49 1.06 6.98
N LEU A 35 8.51 1.87 7.37
CA LEU A 35 8.65 3.32 7.45
C LEU A 35 8.97 3.81 8.86
N LYS A 36 8.73 3.01 9.91
CA LYS A 36 8.84 3.41 11.32
C LYS A 36 10.19 4.05 11.69
N ALA A 37 11.28 3.63 11.05
CA ALA A 37 12.62 4.18 11.29
C ALA A 37 12.76 5.65 10.87
N ARG A 38 11.86 6.15 10.02
CA ARG A 38 11.86 7.54 9.53
C ARG A 38 10.63 8.31 10.00
N PHE A 39 9.47 7.67 10.04
CA PHE A 39 8.21 8.23 10.53
C PHE A 39 7.14 7.14 10.67
N MET A 40 6.12 7.38 11.48
CA MET A 40 4.97 6.47 11.61
C MET A 40 3.75 7.03 10.85
N PRO A 41 3.46 6.57 9.63
CA PRO A 41 2.25 6.96 8.93
C PRO A 41 1.00 6.42 9.64
N SER A 42 -0.07 7.22 9.71
CA SER A 42 -1.34 6.72 10.22
C SER A 42 -1.96 5.73 9.21
N PRO A 43 -2.72 4.71 9.69
CA PRO A 43 -3.41 3.77 8.80
C PRO A 43 -4.33 4.45 7.78
N GLN A 44 -4.96 5.56 8.15
CA GLN A 44 -5.81 6.35 7.26
C GLN A 44 -5.04 6.93 6.07
N VAL A 45 -3.81 7.40 6.29
CA VAL A 45 -2.96 7.92 5.21
C VAL A 45 -2.53 6.78 4.29
N ILE A 46 -2.14 5.62 4.83
CA ILE A 46 -1.78 4.45 4.00
C ILE A 46 -2.98 4.02 3.15
N LYS A 47 -4.17 3.92 3.75
CA LYS A 47 -5.40 3.58 3.02
C LYS A 47 -5.64 4.54 1.86
N LYS A 48 -5.56 5.85 2.07
CA LYS A 48 -5.71 6.86 1.00
C LYS A 48 -4.70 6.67 -0.14
N ARG A 49 -3.48 6.23 0.18
CA ARG A 49 -2.43 5.95 -0.83
C ARG A 49 -2.73 4.67 -1.61
N ILE A 50 -3.26 3.64 -0.96
CA ILE A 50 -3.70 2.40 -1.62
C ILE A 50 -4.82 2.70 -2.61
N GLU A 51 -5.84 3.48 -2.22
CA GLU A 51 -6.94 3.85 -3.14
C GLU A 51 -6.41 4.58 -4.38
N GLY A 52 -5.51 5.56 -4.22
CA GLY A 52 -4.90 6.22 -5.36
C GLY A 52 -3.97 5.34 -6.21
N LEU A 53 -3.46 4.22 -5.67
CA LEU A 53 -2.72 3.22 -6.46
C LEU A 53 -3.68 2.27 -7.21
N ILE A 54 -4.90 2.08 -6.71
CA ILE A 54 -5.96 1.35 -7.42
C ILE A 54 -6.48 2.20 -8.59
N GLU A 55 -6.75 3.49 -8.37
CA GLU A 55 -7.20 4.42 -9.41
C GLU A 55 -6.20 4.54 -10.58
N ARG A 56 -4.91 4.33 -10.31
CA ARG A 56 -3.82 4.33 -11.31
C ARG A 56 -3.45 2.94 -11.81
N GLU A 57 -4.25 1.93 -11.50
CA GLU A 57 -4.08 0.56 -11.98
C GLU A 57 -2.72 -0.07 -11.60
N TYR A 58 -2.14 0.30 -10.45
CA TYR A 58 -0.99 -0.41 -9.89
C TYR A 58 -1.42 -1.59 -9.02
N LEU A 59 -2.59 -1.45 -8.38
CA LEU A 59 -3.20 -2.45 -7.53
C LEU A 59 -4.66 -2.70 -7.96
N ALA A 60 -5.16 -3.89 -7.71
CA ALA A 60 -6.59 -4.19 -7.79
C ALA A 60 -7.07 -4.89 -6.51
N ARG A 61 -8.38 -4.87 -6.26
CA ARG A 61 -9.00 -5.71 -5.23
C ARG A 61 -9.35 -7.07 -5.83
N THR A 62 -9.25 -8.13 -5.04
CA THR A 62 -9.74 -9.43 -5.49
C THR A 62 -11.26 -9.45 -5.61
N PRO A 63 -11.83 -10.23 -6.53
CA PRO A 63 -13.28 -10.34 -6.66
C PRO A 63 -13.91 -11.08 -5.47
N GLU A 64 -13.18 -11.98 -4.81
CA GLU A 64 -13.68 -12.74 -3.66
C GLU A 64 -13.68 -11.90 -2.36
N ASP A 65 -12.66 -11.07 -2.16
CA ASP A 65 -12.53 -10.22 -0.98
C ASP A 65 -11.95 -8.83 -1.32
N ARG A 66 -12.77 -7.79 -1.11
CA ARG A 66 -12.38 -6.39 -1.30
C ARG A 66 -11.29 -5.91 -0.34
N LYS A 67 -11.01 -6.65 0.74
CA LYS A 67 -9.93 -6.39 1.69
C LYS A 67 -8.61 -7.03 1.25
N VAL A 68 -8.57 -7.74 0.14
CA VAL A 68 -7.33 -8.33 -0.40
C VAL A 68 -6.94 -7.61 -1.68
N TYR A 69 -5.69 -7.19 -1.75
CA TYR A 69 -5.12 -6.48 -2.88
C TYR A 69 -4.21 -7.40 -3.69
N VAL A 70 -4.16 -7.16 -5.01
CA VAL A 70 -3.22 -7.79 -5.94
C VAL A 70 -2.44 -6.72 -6.70
N TYR A 71 -1.19 -7.01 -7.01
CA TYR A 71 -0.33 -6.16 -7.84
C TYR A 71 -0.60 -6.45 -9.32
N VAL A 72 -0.85 -5.41 -10.13
CA VAL A 72 -1.30 -5.57 -11.52
C VAL A 72 -0.46 -4.81 -12.55
N ALA A 73 0.63 -4.16 -12.12
CA ALA A 73 1.62 -3.48 -12.97
C ALA A 73 3.00 -4.18 -12.92
#